data_AF-R3KIZ3-F1
#
_entry.id   AF-R3KIZ3-F1
#
_cell.length_a   1.000
_cell.length_b   1.000
_cell.length_c   1.000
_cell.angle_alpha   90.00
_cell.angle_beta   90.00
_cell.angle_gamma   90.00
#
_symmetry.space_group_name_H-M   'P 1'
#
loop_
_entity.id
_entity.type
_entity.pdbx_description
1 polymer ?
#
loop_
_entity_poly.entity_id
_entity_poly.type
_entity_poly.pdbx_seq_one_letter_code
_entity_poly.pdbx_strand_id
1 'polypeptide(L)'
;MKIWIDDIQGYLDGYSTMEQPNKIELEVEKEPTDFFNYRWDGTSLIYDPDNVPEPEPTPPTELELLQKQNAELMKQVSQQNQVIQQTQRMTGELMKQVAELTKGAE
;
A
#
# COMPACT_ATOMS: atom_id res chain seq x y z
N MET A 1 19.48 -13.90 -34.29
CA MET A 1 18.34 -14.79 -33.96
C MET A 1 17.05 -14.00 -34.03
N LYS A 2 15.91 -14.66 -34.24
CA LYS A 2 14.61 -13.97 -34.36
C LYS A 2 13.80 -14.15 -33.10
N ILE A 3 13.17 -13.06 -32.65
CA ILE A 3 12.18 -13.06 -31.58
C ILE A 3 10.93 -12.31 -32.04
N TRP A 4 9.81 -12.59 -31.40
CA TRP A 4 8.53 -11.93 -31.64
C TRP A 4 8.05 -11.26 -30.37
N ILE A 5 7.83 -9.94 -30.43
CA ILE A 5 7.39 -9.10 -29.31
C ILE A 5 6.09 -8.38 -29.67
N ASP A 6 5.37 -7.90 -28.66
CA ASP A 6 4.25 -7.00 -28.89
C ASP A 6 4.75 -5.64 -29.38
N ASP A 7 4.05 -5.05 -30.36
CA ASP A 7 4.35 -3.70 -30.84
C ASP A 7 3.76 -2.64 -29.91
N ILE A 8 4.25 -2.66 -28.67
CA ILE A 8 3.85 -1.74 -27.59
C ILE A 8 5.12 -1.09 -27.09
N GLN A 9 5.26 0.22 -27.31
CA GLN A 9 6.40 0.98 -26.78
C GLN A 9 6.44 0.85 -25.25
N GLY A 10 7.58 0.44 -24.72
CA GLY A 10 7.72 0.13 -23.30
C GLY A 10 8.68 -1.01 -23.03
N TYR A 11 8.80 -1.38 -21.76
CA TYR A 11 9.59 -2.54 -21.35
C TYR A 11 8.92 -3.83 -21.81
N LEU A 12 9.72 -4.81 -22.23
CA LEU A 12 9.20 -6.10 -22.62
C LEU A 12 8.59 -6.81 -21.42
N ASP A 13 7.37 -7.31 -21.59
CA ASP A 13 6.67 -8.21 -20.67
C ASP A 13 6.88 -9.70 -21.04
N GLY A 14 7.42 -9.94 -22.24
CA GLY A 14 7.83 -11.24 -22.74
C GLY A 14 8.24 -11.20 -24.21
N TYR A 15 8.70 -12.34 -24.71
CA TYR A 15 8.97 -12.56 -26.13
C TYR A 15 8.70 -14.02 -26.50
N SER A 16 8.49 -14.29 -27.78
CA SER A 16 8.46 -15.64 -28.33
C SER A 16 9.69 -15.90 -29.19
N THR A 17 10.21 -17.13 -29.18
CA THR A 17 11.25 -17.61 -30.11
C THR A 17 10.66 -18.27 -31.36
N MET A 18 9.33 -18.31 -31.46
CA MET A 18 8.57 -18.78 -32.61
C MET A 18 7.64 -17.69 -33.13
N GLU A 19 7.31 -17.73 -34.41
CA GLU A 19 6.35 -16.81 -35.03
C GLU A 19 5.02 -16.81 -34.30
N GLN A 20 4.49 -15.61 -34.02
CA GLN A 20 3.21 -15.41 -33.35
C GLN A 20 2.34 -14.46 -34.18
N PRO A 21 1.02 -14.72 -34.27
CA PRO A 21 0.11 -13.77 -34.89
C PRO A 21 0.10 -12.45 -34.11
N ASN A 22 0.03 -11.32 -34.82
CA ASN A 22 -0.04 -9.97 -34.25
C ASN A 22 1.20 -9.52 -33.44
N LYS A 23 2.33 -10.20 -33.56
CA LYS A 23 3.63 -9.75 -33.00
C LYS A 23 4.56 -9.30 -34.13
N ILE A 24 5.48 -8.41 -33.80
CA ILE A 24 6.52 -7.96 -34.73
C ILE A 24 7.74 -8.88 -34.64
N GLU A 25 8.30 -9.23 -35.79
CA GLU A 25 9.56 -9.97 -35.88
C GLU A 25 10.74 -9.01 -35.66
N LEU A 26 11.64 -9.36 -34.75
CA LEU A 26 12.87 -8.63 -34.52
C LEU A 26 14.07 -9.56 -34.57
N GLU A 27 15.10 -9.15 -35.30
CA GLU A 27 16.39 -9.83 -35.32
C GLU A 27 17.31 -9.25 -34.23
N VAL A 28 17.74 -10.10 -33.30
CA VAL A 28 18.63 -9.76 -32.18
C VAL A 28 19.90 -10.60 -32.22
N GLU A 29 21.02 -10.07 -31.71
CA GLU A 29 22.31 -10.77 -31.73
C GLU A 29 22.33 -11.97 -30.76
N LYS A 30 21.73 -11.82 -29.59
CA LYS A 30 21.66 -12.82 -28.52
C LYS A 30 20.24 -12.89 -27.94
N GLU A 31 19.92 -14.01 -27.30
CA GLU A 31 18.63 -14.18 -26.63
C GLU A 31 18.53 -13.23 -25.42
N PRO A 32 17.46 -12.42 -25.30
CA PRO A 32 17.28 -11.50 -24.18
C PRO A 32 16.70 -12.26 -22.97
N THR A 33 17.54 -13.06 -22.29
CA THR A 33 17.12 -13.84 -21.11
C THR A 33 16.61 -12.96 -19.96
N ASP A 34 17.04 -11.70 -19.92
CA ASP A 34 16.64 -10.66 -18.99
C ASP A 34 15.75 -9.61 -19.68
N PHE A 35 14.76 -10.08 -20.44
CA PHE A 35 13.89 -9.25 -21.28
C PHE A 35 13.24 -8.07 -20.55
N PHE A 36 12.97 -8.16 -19.23
CA PHE A 36 12.45 -7.06 -18.42
C PHE A 36 13.36 -5.81 -18.40
N ASN A 37 14.65 -5.95 -18.73
CA ASN A 37 15.60 -4.85 -18.85
C ASN A 37 15.65 -4.25 -20.27
N TYR A 38 14.93 -4.82 -21.22
CA TYR A 38 14.87 -4.32 -22.60
C TYR A 38 13.60 -3.51 -22.81
N ARG A 39 13.74 -2.37 -23.48
CA ARG A 39 12.66 -1.47 -23.87
C ARG A 39 12.53 -1.40 -25.38
N TRP A 40 11.32 -1.63 -25.89
CA TRP A 40 10.95 -1.33 -27.27
C TRP A 40 10.63 0.15 -27.42
N ASP A 41 11.33 0.86 -28.31
CA ASP A 41 11.09 2.28 -28.60
C ASP A 41 10.25 2.51 -29.88
N GLY A 42 9.77 1.44 -30.52
CA GLY A 42 9.08 1.49 -31.82
C GLY A 42 10.00 1.27 -33.02
N THR A 43 11.31 1.21 -32.82
CA THR A 43 12.31 0.97 -33.88
C THR A 43 13.33 -0.11 -33.51
N SER A 44 13.78 -0.13 -32.24
CA SER A 44 14.83 -1.01 -31.75
C SER A 44 14.60 -1.41 -30.29
N LEU A 45 15.22 -2.53 -29.88
CA LEU A 45 15.33 -2.89 -28.47
C LEU A 45 16.53 -2.21 -27.84
N ILE A 46 16.27 -1.47 -26.77
CA ILE A 46 17.27 -0.77 -25.98
C ILE A 46 17.43 -1.50 -24.64
N TYR A 47 18.66 -1.80 -24.25
CA TYR A 47 18.94 -2.31 -22.91
C TYR A 47 18.98 -1.14 -21.92
N ASP A 48 17.99 -1.07 -21.02
CA ASP A 48 17.76 0.06 -20.11
C ASP A 48 17.40 -0.41 -18.68
N PRO A 49 18.32 -1.08 -17.97
CA PRO A 49 18.08 -1.64 -16.63
C PRO A 49 17.90 -0.54 -15.56
N ASP A 50 18.41 0.67 -15.79
CA ASP A 50 18.39 1.76 -14.81
C ASP A 50 17.03 2.45 -14.72
N ASN A 51 16.15 2.28 -15.73
CA ASN A 51 14.84 2.92 -15.79
C ASN A 51 13.67 1.92 -15.76
N VAL A 52 13.93 0.64 -15.41
CA VAL A 52 12.89 -0.38 -15.29
C VAL A 52 11.85 0.09 -14.26
N PRO A 53 10.55 0.06 -14.57
CA PRO A 53 9.51 0.46 -13.64
C PRO A 53 9.62 -0.33 -12.34
N GLU A 54 9.58 0.37 -11.21
CA GLU A 54 9.48 -0.30 -9.92
C GLU A 54 8.19 -1.13 -9.89
N PRO A 55 8.21 -2.32 -9.27
CA PRO A 55 7.01 -3.11 -9.10
C PRO A 55 5.96 -2.30 -8.33
N GLU A 56 4.69 -2.50 -8.67
CA GLU A 56 3.62 -1.87 -7.90
C GLU A 56 3.76 -2.27 -6.42
N PRO A 57 3.55 -1.33 -5.48
CA PRO A 57 3.64 -1.63 -4.07
C PRO A 57 2.61 -2.70 -3.71
N THR A 58 3.04 -3.72 -2.97
CA THR A 58 2.14 -4.76 -2.48
C THR A 58 1.02 -4.10 -1.67
N PRO A 59 -0.27 -4.36 -1.98
CA PRO A 59 -1.37 -3.93 -1.13
C PRO A 59 -1.18 -4.43 0.30
N PRO A 60 -1.65 -3.68 1.32
CA PRO A 60 -1.52 -4.12 2.70
C PRO A 60 -2.22 -5.45 2.92
N THR A 61 -1.57 -6.32 3.67
CA THR A 61 -2.13 -7.61 4.06
C THR A 61 -3.30 -7.43 5.02
N GLU A 62 -4.16 -8.45 5.12
CA GLU A 62 -5.25 -8.47 6.10
C GLU A 62 -4.72 -8.30 7.53
N LEU A 63 -3.55 -8.88 7.85
CA LEU A 63 -2.92 -8.74 9.15
C LEU A 63 -2.53 -7.29 9.46
N GLU A 64 -1.95 -6.57 8.50
CA GLU A 64 -1.58 -5.15 8.67
C GLU A 64 -2.81 -4.26 8.83
N LEU A 65 -3.88 -4.55 8.09
CA LEU A 65 -5.16 -3.86 8.25
C LEU A 65 -5.76 -4.09 9.64
N LEU A 66 -5.75 -5.34 10.12
CA LEU A 66 -6.23 -5.69 11.47
C LEU A 66 -5.39 -5.04 12.56
N GLN A 67 -4.07 -5.00 12.41
CA GLN A 67 -3.17 -4.30 13.35
C GLN A 67 -3.48 -2.80 13.41
N LYS A 68 -3.71 -2.17 12.26
CA LYS A 68 -4.09 -0.76 12.18
C LYS A 68 -5.43 -0.49 12.86
N GLN A 69 -6.43 -1.33 12.60
CA GLN A 69 -7.74 -1.23 13.24
C GLN A 69 -7.64 -1.42 14.77
N ASN A 70 -6.86 -2.39 15.23
CA ASN A 70 -6.63 -2.62 16.65
C ASN A 70 -5.94 -1.43 17.33
N ALA A 71 -4.94 -0.82 16.68
CA ALA A 71 -4.28 0.38 17.21
C ALA A 71 -5.25 1.55 17.35
N GLU A 72 -6.16 1.72 16.39
CA GLU A 72 -7.18 2.77 16.42
C GLU A 72 -8.24 2.52 17.50
N LEU A 73 -8.69 1.27 17.66
CA LEU A 73 -9.58 0.88 18.74
C LEU A 73 -8.94 1.12 20.12
N MET A 74 -7.67 0.76 20.30
CA MET A 74 -6.93 1.01 21.54
C MET A 74 -6.86 2.50 21.86
N LYS A 75 -6.66 3.36 20.85
CA LYS A 75 -6.68 4.82 21.03
C LYS A 75 -8.06 5.31 21.47
N GLN A 76 -9.13 4.84 20.86
CA GLN A 76 -10.50 5.21 21.23
C GLN A 76 -10.84 4.77 22.65
N VAL A 77 -10.51 3.53 23.02
CA VAL A 77 -10.74 3.00 24.37
C VAL A 77 -9.97 3.82 25.41
N SER A 78 -8.71 4.18 25.14
CA SER A 78 -7.92 5.03 26.03
C SER A 78 -8.57 6.41 26.24
N GLN A 79 -9.05 7.04 25.17
CA GLN A 79 -9.74 8.33 25.24
C GLN A 79 -11.05 8.23 26.04
N GLN A 80 -11.85 7.20 25.82
CA GLN A 80 -13.09 6.98 26.58
C GLN A 80 -12.80 6.78 28.08
N ASN A 81 -11.77 6.02 28.43
CA ASN A 81 -11.37 5.82 29.81
C ASN A 81 -10.96 7.14 30.49
N GLN A 82 -10.28 8.05 29.78
CA GLN A 82 -9.95 9.37 30.31
C GLN A 82 -11.20 10.20 30.62
N VAL A 83 -12.18 10.20 29.70
CA VAL A 83 -13.46 10.90 29.89
C VAL A 83 -14.20 10.32 31.09
N ILE A 84 -14.31 9.00 31.19
CA ILE A 84 -14.98 8.32 32.32
C ILE A 84 -14.34 8.73 33.65
N GLN A 85 -13.00 8.72 33.74
CA GLN A 85 -12.30 9.13 34.96
C GLN A 85 -12.56 10.59 35.31
N GLN A 86 -12.59 11.48 34.33
CA GLN A 86 -12.91 12.90 34.55
C GLN A 86 -14.34 13.07 35.06
N THR A 87 -15.31 12.41 34.42
CA THR A 87 -16.71 12.44 34.85
C THR A 87 -16.87 11.90 36.27
N GLN A 88 -16.24 10.78 36.62
CA GLN A 88 -16.30 10.21 37.97
C GLN A 88 -15.76 11.17 39.03
N ARG A 89 -14.65 11.87 38.75
CA ARG A 89 -14.10 12.90 39.66
C ARG A 89 -15.09 14.04 39.88
N MET A 90 -15.61 14.62 38.80
CA MET A 90 -16.57 15.72 38.85
C MET A 90 -17.84 15.33 39.61
N THR A 91 -18.38 14.13 39.37
CA THR A 91 -19.54 13.62 40.10
C THR A 91 -19.25 13.48 41.60
N GLY A 92 -18.05 13.00 41.97
CA GLY A 92 -17.64 12.91 43.37
C GLY A 92 -17.51 14.28 44.05
N GLU A 93 -16.99 15.29 43.34
CA GLU A 93 -16.91 16.67 43.84
C GLU A 93 -18.30 17.30 44.01
N LEU A 94 -19.19 17.13 43.03
CA LEU A 94 -20.57 17.57 43.10
C LEU A 94 -21.31 16.94 44.29
N MET A 95 -21.13 15.63 44.52
CA MET A 95 -21.73 14.95 45.67
C MET A 95 -21.26 15.55 47.01
N LYS A 96 -19.98 15.92 47.12
CA LYS A 96 -19.45 16.60 48.32
C LYS A 96 -20.10 17.98 48.51
N GLN A 97 -20.18 18.78 47.45
CA GLN A 97 -20.81 20.11 47.50
C GLN A 97 -22.29 20.02 47.91
N VAL A 98 -23.04 19.07 47.34
CA VAL A 98 -24.44 18.85 47.70
C VAL A 98 -24.56 18.47 49.18
N ALA A 99 -23.71 17.55 49.67
CA ALA A 99 -23.73 17.13 51.07
C ALA A 99 -23.43 18.30 52.04
N GLU A 100 -22.47 19.18 51.70
CA GLU A 100 -22.14 20.37 52.49
C GLU A 100 -23.30 21.37 52.54
N LEU A 101 -23.95 21.63 51.41
CA LEU A 101 -25.11 22.52 51.34
C LEU A 101 -26.30 21.99 52.14
N THR A 102 -26.53 20.67 52.13
CA THR A 102 -27.63 20.06 52.91
C THR A 102 -27.39 20.06 54.41
N LYS A 103 -26.14 20.09 54.88
CA LYS A 103 -25.80 20.16 56.32
C LYS A 103 -26.00 21.54 56.93
N GLY A 104 -25.99 22.60 56.14
CA GLY A 104 -26.21 23.98 56.60
C GLY A 104 -27.68 24.43 56.62
N ALA A 105 -28.61 23.53 56.30
CA ALA A 105 -30.04 23.81 56.19
C ALA A 105 -30.87 23.34 57.41
N GLU A 106 -30.21 22.85 58.47
CA GLU A 106 -30.80 22.54 59.79
C GLU A 106 -30.55 23.67 60.79
#